data_AF-R8Y458-F1
#
_entry.id   AF-R8Y458-F1
#
_cell.length_a   1.000
_cell.length_b   1.000
_cell.length_c   1.000
_cell.angle_alpha   90.00
_cell.angle_beta   90.00
_cell.angle_gamma   90.00
#
_symmetry.space_group_name_H-M   'P 1'
#
loop_
_entity.id
_entity.type
_entity.pdbx_description
1 polymer ?
#
loop_
_entity_poly.entity_id
_entity_poly.type
_entity_poly.pdbx_seq_one_letter_code
_entity_poly.pdbx_strand_id
1 'polypeptide(L)'
;MTRKVSDAGNISILEYIKVNCISNAKNGKLLDIQPSKWCTGRGTAGTDRMMCYTQNENRVRFPMVPLQRTPVEYRDLRQLTTYYGRLGAVEWVYPETAFYADGL
;
A
#
# COMPACT_ATOMS: atom_id res chain seq x y z
N MET A 1 -46.71 -5.50 -9.22
CA MET A 1 -45.34 -5.46 -9.78
C MET A 1 -44.45 -4.72 -8.81
N THR A 2 -43.64 -5.43 -8.02
CA THR A 2 -42.60 -4.84 -7.18
C THR A 2 -41.36 -4.61 -8.03
N ARG A 3 -41.08 -3.35 -8.36
CA ARG A 3 -39.85 -2.96 -9.04
C ARG A 3 -38.69 -3.20 -8.08
N LYS A 4 -37.80 -4.14 -8.41
CA LYS A 4 -36.52 -4.35 -7.73
C LYS A 4 -35.73 -3.04 -7.81
N VAL A 5 -35.69 -2.29 -6.72
CA VAL A 5 -34.77 -1.15 -6.59
C VAL A 5 -33.41 -1.74 -6.22
N SER A 6 -32.45 -1.63 -7.15
CA SER A 6 -31.01 -1.83 -7.02
C SER A 6 -30.46 -3.23 -6.69
N ASP A 7 -30.08 -4.01 -7.72
CA ASP A 7 -29.04 -5.06 -7.63
C ASP A 7 -27.62 -4.47 -7.39
N ALA A 8 -27.48 -3.15 -7.39
CA ALA A 8 -26.20 -2.44 -7.19
C ALA A 8 -25.88 -2.09 -5.72
N GLY A 9 -26.81 -2.32 -4.78
CA GLY A 9 -26.68 -1.86 -3.38
C GLY A 9 -26.18 -2.90 -2.38
N ASN A 10 -25.96 -4.16 -2.79
CA ASN A 10 -25.65 -5.25 -1.86
C ASN A 10 -24.14 -5.47 -1.65
N ILE A 11 -23.29 -4.84 -2.46
CA ILE A 11 -21.84 -4.95 -2.37
C ILE A 11 -21.25 -3.57 -2.10
N SER A 12 -20.21 -3.52 -1.26
CA SER A 12 -19.53 -2.26 -1.02
C SER A 12 -18.89 -1.73 -2.30
N ILE A 13 -18.81 -0.40 -2.45
CA ILE A 13 -18.15 0.23 -3.61
C ILE A 13 -16.70 -0.27 -3.77
N LEU A 14 -16.04 -0.52 -2.63
CA LEU A 14 -14.68 -1.06 -2.59
C LEU A 14 -14.65 -2.50 -3.15
N GLU A 15 -15.56 -3.38 -2.73
CA GLU A 15 -15.64 -4.73 -3.30
C GLU A 15 -15.99 -4.71 -4.79
N TYR A 16 -16.90 -3.82 -5.20
CA TYR A 16 -17.24 -3.65 -6.60
C TYR A 16 -16.01 -3.31 -7.45
N ILE A 17 -15.20 -2.34 -7.01
CA ILE A 17 -13.97 -1.93 -7.71
C ILE A 17 -12.93 -3.05 -7.68
N LYS A 18 -12.77 -3.75 -6.55
CA LYS A 18 -11.80 -4.86 -6.44
C LYS A 18 -12.11 -6.00 -7.41
N VAL A 19 -13.39 -6.36 -7.57
CA VAL A 19 -13.83 -7.48 -8.41
C VAL A 19 -13.90 -7.10 -9.89
N ASN A 20 -14.41 -5.91 -10.22
CA ASN A 20 -14.64 -5.49 -11.61
C ASN A 20 -13.45 -4.76 -12.25
N CYS A 21 -12.27 -4.80 -11.62
CA CYS A 21 -11.08 -4.19 -12.20
C CYS A 21 -10.52 -5.00 -13.39
N ILE A 22 -9.86 -4.29 -14.31
CA ILE A 22 -9.17 -4.91 -15.47
C ILE A 22 -8.06 -5.87 -15.00
N SER A 23 -7.42 -5.58 -13.87
CA SER A 23 -6.41 -6.46 -13.26
C SER A 23 -6.97 -7.84 -12.93
N ASN A 24 -8.20 -7.93 -12.43
CA ASN A 24 -8.86 -9.21 -12.17
C ASN A 24 -9.23 -9.91 -13.48
N ALA A 25 -9.81 -9.17 -14.44
CA ALA A 25 -10.23 -9.72 -15.74
C ALA A 25 -9.07 -10.27 -16.59
N LYS A 26 -7.87 -9.68 -16.50
CA LYS A 26 -6.70 -10.07 -17.32
C LYS A 26 -5.68 -10.92 -16.58
N ASN A 27 -5.42 -10.62 -15.31
CA ASN A 27 -4.34 -11.26 -14.55
C ASN A 27 -4.86 -12.24 -13.49
N GLY A 28 -6.18 -12.32 -13.28
CA GLY A 28 -6.81 -13.17 -12.26
C GLY A 28 -6.48 -12.77 -10.83
N LYS A 29 -5.99 -11.53 -10.62
CA LYS A 29 -5.64 -10.98 -9.31
C LYS A 29 -6.55 -9.83 -8.97
N LEU A 30 -7.20 -9.93 -7.81
CA LEU A 30 -7.98 -8.85 -7.23
C LEU A 30 -7.08 -7.65 -6.94
N LEU A 31 -7.66 -6.45 -7.06
CA LEU A 31 -6.96 -5.22 -6.69
C LEU A 31 -6.85 -5.13 -5.17
N ASP A 32 -5.65 -4.89 -4.66
CA ASP A 32 -5.44 -4.56 -3.26
C ASP A 32 -5.53 -3.05 -3.06
N ILE A 33 -6.45 -2.63 -2.20
CA ILE A 33 -6.71 -1.21 -1.88
C ILE A 33 -6.60 -1.10 -0.37
N GLN A 34 -5.65 -0.30 0.09
CA GLN A 34 -5.36 -0.07 1.50
C GLN A 34 -5.38 1.43 1.80
N PRO A 35 -5.96 1.86 2.93
CA PRO A 35 -5.87 3.25 3.36
C PRO A 35 -4.44 3.58 3.76
N SER A 36 -3.94 4.74 3.33
CA SER A 36 -2.60 5.24 3.67
C SER A 36 -2.69 6.62 4.27
N LYS A 37 -2.34 6.73 5.57
CA LYS A 37 -2.33 8.02 6.29
C LYS A 37 -1.38 9.05 5.66
N TRP A 38 -0.32 8.58 4.99
CA TRP A 38 0.67 9.47 4.40
C TRP A 38 0.20 10.12 3.09
N CYS A 39 -0.92 9.69 2.52
CA CYS A 39 -1.46 10.26 1.29
C CYS A 39 -2.50 11.35 1.52
N THR A 40 -2.94 11.58 2.77
CA THR A 40 -3.90 12.62 3.13
C THR A 40 -3.30 14.02 2.92
N GLY A 41 -3.98 14.88 2.17
CA GLY A 41 -3.56 16.25 1.87
C GLY A 41 -2.25 16.39 1.07
N ARG A 42 -1.78 15.32 0.43
CA ARG A 42 -0.54 15.32 -0.37
C ARG A 42 -0.75 15.62 -1.85
N GLY A 43 -2.00 15.64 -2.29
CA GLY A 43 -2.39 15.95 -3.65
C GLY A 43 -2.28 17.43 -3.98
N THR A 44 -2.41 17.72 -5.27
CA THR A 44 -2.49 19.09 -5.80
C THR A 44 -3.62 19.86 -5.08
N ALA A 45 -3.35 21.11 -4.70
CA ALA A 45 -4.25 21.94 -3.91
C ALA A 45 -4.62 21.39 -2.51
N GLY A 46 -3.81 20.50 -1.94
CA GLY A 46 -4.05 19.95 -0.59
C GLY A 46 -5.14 18.88 -0.54
N THR A 47 -5.48 18.29 -1.69
CA THR A 47 -6.41 17.17 -1.81
C THR A 47 -5.78 15.85 -1.36
N ASP A 48 -6.59 14.83 -1.15
CA ASP A 48 -6.10 13.48 -0.87
C ASP A 48 -5.54 12.83 -2.14
N ARG A 49 -4.46 12.07 -1.97
CA ARG A 49 -3.73 11.40 -3.05
C ARG A 49 -3.97 9.90 -3.05
N MET A 50 -4.18 9.33 -4.23
CA MET A 50 -4.05 7.90 -4.49
C MET A 50 -2.67 7.62 -5.09
N MET A 51 -2.11 6.47 -4.74
CA MET A 51 -0.96 5.91 -5.43
C MET A 51 -1.28 4.49 -5.87
N CYS A 52 -1.12 4.23 -7.16
CA CYS A 52 -1.28 2.92 -7.77
C CYS A 52 0.06 2.44 -8.29
N TYR A 53 0.44 1.21 -7.99
CA TYR A 53 1.66 0.61 -8.52
C TYR A 53 1.51 -0.90 -8.66
N THR A 54 2.38 -1.51 -9.46
CA THR A 54 2.46 -2.98 -9.54
C THR A 54 3.41 -3.50 -8.48
N GLN A 55 2.89 -4.25 -7.49
CA GLN A 55 3.72 -4.88 -6.47
C GLN A 55 4.52 -6.05 -7.05
N ASN A 56 5.73 -5.76 -7.52
CA ASN A 56 6.69 -6.73 -8.04
C ASN A 56 8.11 -6.20 -7.81
N GLU A 57 9.00 -7.03 -7.28
CA GLU A 57 10.40 -6.68 -7.00
C GLU A 57 11.19 -6.28 -8.25
N ASN A 58 10.76 -6.71 -9.43
CA ASN A 58 11.33 -6.27 -10.71
C ASN A 58 10.93 -4.83 -11.09
N ARG A 59 9.97 -4.23 -10.39
CA ARG A 59 9.41 -2.89 -10.68
C ARG A 59 9.63 -1.90 -9.55
N VAL A 60 9.39 -2.33 -8.31
CA VAL A 60 9.53 -1.51 -7.11
C VAL A 60 10.36 -2.28 -6.11
N ARG A 61 11.45 -1.66 -5.65
CA ARG A 61 12.36 -2.27 -4.68
C ARG A 61 12.47 -1.40 -3.45
N PHE A 62 12.56 -2.07 -2.31
CA PHE A 62 12.88 -1.42 -1.05
C PHE A 62 13.98 -2.23 -0.38
N PRO A 63 15.27 -1.96 -0.71
CA PRO A 63 16.37 -2.68 -0.11
C PRO A 63 16.41 -2.37 1.39
N MET A 64 16.19 -3.39 2.20
CA MET A 64 16.19 -3.28 3.65
C MET A 64 16.91 -4.47 4.26
N VAL A 65 17.74 -4.20 5.26
CA VAL A 65 18.20 -5.21 6.21
C VAL A 65 17.19 -5.25 7.35
N PRO A 66 16.54 -6.40 7.62
CA PRO A 66 15.58 -6.53 8.70
C PRO A 66 16.15 -6.06 10.03
N LEU A 67 15.29 -5.54 10.90
CA LEU A 67 15.69 -5.07 12.22
C LEU A 67 16.26 -6.24 13.03
N GLN A 68 17.53 -6.15 13.37
CA GLN A 68 18.23 -7.12 14.20
C GLN A 68 18.46 -6.55 15.60
N ARG A 69 18.56 -7.46 16.57
CA ARG A 69 18.88 -7.11 17.96
C ARG A 69 20.30 -7.52 18.29
N THR A 70 21.00 -6.70 19.06
CA THR A 70 22.23 -7.13 19.72
C THR A 70 21.90 -8.11 20.86
N PRO A 71 22.87 -8.95 21.31
CA PRO A 71 22.72 -9.69 22.56
C PRO A 71 22.37 -8.77 23.73
N VAL A 72 21.61 -9.28 24.70
CA VAL A 72 21.21 -8.52 25.89
C VAL A 72 22.44 -8.23 26.73
N GLU A 73 22.71 -6.96 26.97
CA GLU A 73 23.71 -6.52 27.94
C GLU A 73 23.05 -6.17 29.26
N TYR A 74 23.59 -6.73 30.34
CA TYR A 74 23.20 -6.38 31.71
C TYR A 74 24.04 -5.20 32.17
N ARG A 75 23.41 -4.08 32.49
CA ARG A 75 24.08 -2.90 33.06
C ARG A 75 23.36 -2.51 34.34
N ASP A 76 24.01 -2.77 35.46
CA ASP A 76 23.45 -2.59 36.79
C ASP A 76 22.10 -3.36 36.92
N LEU A 77 20.99 -2.68 37.23
CA LEU A 77 19.66 -3.26 37.34
C LEU A 77 18.85 -3.24 36.01
N ARG A 78 19.47 -2.85 34.90
CA ARG A 78 18.79 -2.65 33.60
C ARG A 78 19.30 -3.62 32.54
N GLN A 79 18.40 -4.04 31.65
CA GLN A 79 18.73 -4.79 30.44
C GLN A 79 18.67 -3.86 29.24
N LEU A 80 19.78 -3.73 28.52
CA LEU A 80 19.88 -2.93 27.30
C LEU A 80 19.97 -3.85 26.10
N THR A 81 19.10 -3.60 25.11
CA THR A 81 19.15 -4.23 23.79
C THR A 81 19.01 -3.16 22.75
N THR A 82 20.00 -3.04 21.87
CA THR A 82 19.93 -2.11 20.75
C THR A 82 19.36 -2.83 19.54
N TYR A 83 18.35 -2.22 18.93
CA TYR A 83 17.82 -2.65 17.65
C TYR A 83 18.44 -1.81 16.55
N TYR A 84 18.96 -2.47 15.52
CA TYR A 84 19.54 -1.81 14.37
C TYR A 84 19.05 -2.46 13.08
N GLY A 85 18.90 -1.64 12.05
CA GLY A 85 18.48 -2.05 10.73
C GLY A 85 19.00 -1.03 9.72
N ARG A 86 19.02 -1.40 8.45
CA ARG A 86 19.40 -0.49 7.37
C ARG A 86 18.22 -0.40 6.42
N LEU A 87 17.70 0.82 6.25
CA LEU A 87 16.63 1.13 5.32
C LEU A 87 17.26 1.87 4.14
N GLY A 88 17.11 1.33 2.93
CA GLY A 88 17.44 2.03 1.70
C GLY A 88 16.33 2.97 1.26
N ALA A 89 16.54 3.67 0.15
CA ALA A 89 15.49 4.43 -0.52
C ALA A 89 14.59 3.48 -1.34
N VAL A 90 13.34 3.88 -1.57
CA VAL A 90 12.48 3.19 -2.54
C VAL A 90 13.02 3.43 -3.94
N GLU A 91 13.26 2.34 -4.68
CA GLU A 91 13.76 2.38 -6.04
C GLU A 91 12.64 2.00 -7.01
N TRP A 92 12.38 2.90 -7.96
CA TRP A 92 11.49 2.66 -9.09
C TRP A 92 12.32 2.19 -10.27
N VAL A 93 12.28 0.90 -10.57
CA VAL A 93 12.98 0.33 -11.74
C VAL A 93 12.31 0.82 -13.03
N TYR A 94 10.98 0.86 -13.03
CA TYR A 94 10.15 1.33 -14.14
C TYR A 94 9.14 2.36 -13.61
N PRO A 95 9.47 3.67 -13.66
CA PRO A 95 8.62 4.74 -13.13
C PRO A 95 7.21 4.77 -13.75
N GLU A 96 7.08 4.36 -15.01
CA GLU A 96 5.81 4.24 -15.73
C GLU A 96 4.83 3.24 -15.12
N THR A 97 5.30 2.40 -14.19
CA THR A 97 4.48 1.43 -13.47
C THR A 97 3.85 2.00 -12.18
N ALA A 98 4.12 3.28 -11.88
CA ALA A 98 3.48 4.05 -10.82
C ALA A 98 2.52 5.08 -11.42
N PHE A 99 1.38 5.26 -10.78
CA PHE A 99 0.43 6.32 -11.11
C PHE A 99 -0.03 7.03 -9.85
N TYR A 100 -0.09 8.35 -9.91
CA TYR A 100 -0.63 9.20 -8.85
C TYR A 100 -1.92 9.85 -9.34
N ALA A 101 -2.97 9.74 -8.54
CA ALA A 101 -4.22 10.44 -8.76
C ALA A 101 -4.47 11.38 -7.58
N ASP A 102 -4.82 12.62 -7.84
CA ASP A 102 -5.15 13.61 -6.82
C ASP A 102 -6.65 13.93 -6.90
N GLY A 103 -7.27 14.30 -5.77
CA GLY A 103 -8.68 14.71 -5.73
C GLY A 103 -9.66 13.58 -5.39
N LEU A 104 -9.25 12.64 -4.54
CA LEU A 104 -10.14 11.63 -3.96
C LEU A 104 -11.14 12.23 -2.96
#